data_AF-A0AAU7CNN4-F1
#
_entry.id   AF-A0AAU7CNN4-F1
#
_cell.length_a   1.000
_cell.length_b   1.000
_cell.length_c   1.000
_cell.angle_alpha   90.00
_cell.angle_beta   90.00
_cell.angle_gamma   90.00
#
_symmetry.space_group_name_H-M   'P 1'
#
loop_
_entity.id
_entity.type
_entity.pdbx_description
1 polymer ?
#
loop_
_entity_poly.entity_id
_entity_poly.type
_entity_poly.pdbx_seq_one_letter_code
_entity_poly.pdbx_strand_id
1 'polypeptide(L)'
;MVRLELPGSIVSQVEERGGATAVRRLVEAAMNRVLDGTREERMAMMQAALRLGTSDPRELACHVPSELGQQVTDFCKQKSLRFDVLLTGALVAELDKEALLDLPTPPSCLGVPHPAPSESPVASSVDDII
;
A
#
# COMPACT_ATOMS: atom_id res chain seq x y z
N MET A 1 -21.45 -2.02 14.02
CA MET A 1 -20.10 -2.21 14.57
C MET A 1 -19.63 -3.56 14.05
N VAL A 2 -18.53 -3.59 13.29
CA VAL A 2 -17.99 -4.84 12.74
C VAL A 2 -16.76 -5.20 13.56
N ARG A 3 -16.66 -6.47 13.96
CA ARG A 3 -15.50 -7.01 14.67
C ARG A 3 -14.63 -7.71 13.64
N LEU A 4 -13.38 -7.27 13.51
CA LEU A 4 -12.41 -7.81 12.58
C LEU A 4 -11.33 -8.53 13.36
N GLU A 5 -11.01 -9.76 12.98
CA GLU A 5 -9.92 -10.52 13.60
C GLU A 5 -8.66 -10.32 12.76
N LEU A 6 -7.76 -9.47 13.25
CA LEU A 6 -6.52 -9.10 12.56
C LEU A 6 -5.32 -9.52 13.42
N PRO A 7 -4.12 -9.70 12.84
CA PRO A 7 -2.91 -9.92 13.64
C PRO A 7 -2.70 -8.75 14.62
N GLY A 8 -2.37 -9.03 15.87
CA GLY A 8 -2.24 -8.04 16.94
C GLY A 8 -1.20 -6.96 16.65
N SER A 9 -0.17 -7.27 15.84
CA SER A 9 0.80 -6.30 15.33
C SER A 9 0.18 -5.29 14.36
N ILE A 10 -0.82 -5.69 13.57
CA ILE A 10 -1.56 -4.81 12.66
C ILE A 10 -2.57 -3.98 13.44
N VAL A 11 -3.27 -4.58 14.40
CA VAL A 11 -4.18 -3.85 15.30
C VAL A 11 -3.43 -2.76 16.03
N SER A 12 -2.27 -3.09 16.63
CA SER A 12 -1.44 -2.11 17.34
C SER A 12 -0.97 -0.99 16.40
N GLN A 13 -0.49 -1.32 15.19
CA GLN A 13 -0.08 -0.30 14.21
C GLN A 13 -1.24 0.60 13.77
N VAL A 14 -2.44 0.05 13.59
CA VAL A 14 -3.62 0.85 13.21
C VAL A 14 -4.07 1.75 14.36
N GLU A 15 -4.01 1.27 15.61
CA GLU A 15 -4.32 2.05 16.81
C GLU A 15 -3.27 3.15 17.08
N GLU A 16 -1.98 2.87 16.85
CA GLU A 16 -0.88 3.83 17.00
C GLU A 16 -0.98 5.01 16.00
N ARG A 17 -1.63 4.80 14.86
CA ARG A 17 -1.81 5.84 13.82
C ARG A 17 -2.85 6.90 14.18
N GLY A 18 -3.67 6.69 15.21
CA GLY A 18 -4.55 7.74 15.73
C GLY A 18 -5.93 7.27 16.20
N GLY A 19 -6.84 8.23 16.36
CA GLY A 19 -8.19 7.96 16.89
C GLY A 19 -9.11 7.18 15.95
N ALA A 20 -10.28 6.77 16.47
CA ALA A 20 -11.27 5.92 15.77
C ALA A 20 -11.64 6.38 14.34
N THR A 21 -11.54 7.69 14.05
CA THR A 21 -11.80 8.26 12.71
C THR A 21 -10.71 7.88 11.69
N ALA A 22 -9.43 7.87 12.09
CA ALA A 22 -8.32 7.48 11.20
C ALA A 22 -8.39 5.98 10.90
N VAL A 23 -8.60 5.18 11.95
CA VAL A 23 -8.86 3.73 11.84
C VAL A 23 -10.01 3.45 10.87
N ARG A 24 -11.12 4.18 11.00
CA ARG A 24 -12.27 4.04 10.09
C ARG A 24 -11.89 4.31 8.63
N ARG A 25 -11.19 5.41 8.36
CA ARG A 25 -10.79 5.77 6.98
C ARG A 25 -9.85 4.74 6.38
N LEU A 26 -8.90 4.23 7.17
CA LEU A 26 -7.92 3.25 6.73
C LEU A 26 -8.59 1.90 6.41
N VAL A 27 -9.50 1.44 7.27
CA VAL A 27 -10.26 0.19 7.03
C VAL A 27 -11.19 0.35 5.82
N GLU A 28 -11.85 1.50 5.66
CA GLU A 28 -12.70 1.78 4.50
C GLU A 28 -11.90 1.82 3.19
N ALA A 29 -10.73 2.45 3.18
CA ALA A 29 -9.82 2.45 2.04
C ALA A 29 -9.35 1.04 1.69
N ALA A 30 -8.96 0.25 2.69
CA ALA A 30 -8.57 -1.14 2.51
C ALA A 30 -9.70 -1.99 1.90
N MET A 31 -10.93 -1.84 2.37
CA MET A 31 -12.10 -2.54 1.83
C MET A 31 -12.41 -2.14 0.38
N ASN A 32 -12.40 -0.85 0.06
CA ASN A 32 -12.59 -0.38 -1.30
C ASN A 32 -11.50 -0.92 -2.24
N ARG A 33 -10.26 -0.95 -1.77
CA ARG A 33 -9.13 -1.50 -2.52
C ARG A 33 -9.28 -3.00 -2.79
N VAL A 34 -9.90 -3.76 -1.89
CA VAL A 34 -10.21 -5.17 -2.14
C VAL A 34 -11.25 -5.33 -3.25
N LEU A 35 -12.29 -4.49 -3.26
CA LEU A 35 -13.35 -4.52 -4.26
C LEU A 35 -12.89 -4.02 -5.63
N ASP A 36 -12.09 -2.96 -5.67
CA ASP A 36 -11.60 -2.33 -6.90
C ASP A 36 -10.31 -2.98 -7.43
N GLY A 37 -9.52 -3.57 -6.54
CA GLY A 37 -8.19 -4.09 -6.85
C GLY A 37 -8.19 -5.19 -7.92
N THR A 38 -7.12 -5.22 -8.71
CA THR A 38 -6.91 -6.25 -9.72
C THR A 38 -6.65 -7.62 -9.08
N ARG A 39 -6.71 -8.69 -9.89
CA ARG A 39 -6.39 -10.05 -9.43
C ARG A 39 -4.98 -10.13 -8.83
N GLU A 40 -4.01 -9.46 -9.44
CA GLU A 40 -2.61 -9.42 -8.99
C GLU A 40 -2.47 -8.68 -7.66
N GLU A 41 -3.11 -7.52 -7.51
CA GLU A 41 -3.12 -6.79 -6.23
C GLU A 41 -3.74 -7.61 -5.11
N ARG A 42 -4.86 -8.29 -5.38
CA ARG A 42 -5.51 -9.18 -4.41
C ARG A 42 -4.61 -10.36 -4.01
N MET A 43 -3.88 -10.93 -4.96
CA MET A 43 -2.88 -11.97 -4.67
C MET A 43 -1.72 -11.43 -3.84
N ALA A 44 -1.23 -10.23 -4.16
CA ALA A 44 -0.17 -9.56 -3.40
C ALA A 44 -0.61 -9.28 -1.95
N MET A 45 -1.83 -8.78 -1.74
CA MET A 45 -2.43 -8.61 -0.41
C MET A 45 -2.49 -9.94 0.34
N MET A 46 -2.97 -10.99 -0.31
CA MET A 46 -3.05 -12.33 0.30
C MET A 46 -1.67 -12.85 0.68
N GLN A 47 -0.65 -12.68 -0.16
CA GLN A 47 0.73 -13.07 0.14
C GLN A 47 1.32 -12.26 1.30
N ALA A 48 1.06 -10.96 1.35
CA ALA A 48 1.49 -10.09 2.44
C ALA A 48 0.88 -10.53 3.77
N ALA A 49 -0.42 -10.84 3.78
CA ALA A 49 -1.11 -11.34 4.98
C ALA A 49 -0.60 -12.71 5.43
N LEU A 50 -0.29 -13.62 4.50
CA LEU A 50 0.29 -14.93 4.84
C LEU A 50 1.67 -14.81 5.49
N ARG A 51 2.49 -13.82 5.08
CA ARG A 51 3.83 -13.59 5.66
C ARG A 51 3.78 -13.10 7.11
N LEU A 52 2.74 -12.38 7.49
CA LEU A 52 2.58 -11.89 8.85
C LEU A 52 2.27 -13.01 9.85
N GLY A 53 1.76 -14.15 9.36
CA GLY A 53 1.35 -15.27 10.20
C GLY A 53 0.13 -14.94 11.08
N THR A 54 -0.47 -15.98 11.66
CA THR A 54 -1.63 -15.87 12.55
C THR A 54 -1.20 -16.14 14.00
N SER A 55 -0.14 -15.49 14.46
CA SER A 55 0.44 -15.83 15.77
C SER A 55 -0.30 -15.18 16.94
N ASP A 56 -1.11 -14.15 16.71
CA ASP A 56 -1.90 -13.47 17.74
C ASP A 56 -3.10 -12.74 17.11
N PRO A 57 -4.27 -13.37 16.91
CA PRO A 57 -5.45 -12.66 16.41
C PRO A 57 -6.02 -11.76 17.50
N ARG A 58 -6.20 -10.48 17.19
CA ARG A 58 -6.78 -9.46 18.07
C ARG A 58 -7.98 -8.81 17.40
N GLU A 59 -9.04 -8.58 18.18
CA GLU A 59 -10.25 -7.93 17.68
C GLU A 59 -10.01 -6.42 17.50
N LEU A 60 -10.14 -5.94 16.26
CA LEU A 60 -10.22 -4.51 15.97
C LEU A 60 -11.70 -4.10 15.90
N ALA A 61 -12.12 -3.29 16.87
CA ALA A 61 -13.42 -2.67 16.88
C ALA A 61 -13.43 -1.47 15.91
N CYS A 62 -14.06 -1.62 14.74
CA CYS A 62 -14.18 -0.54 13.77
C CYS A 62 -15.62 -0.25 13.34
N HIS A 63 -15.86 1.02 13.02
CA HIS A 63 -17.13 1.49 12.46
C HIS A 63 -16.99 1.64 10.95
N VAL A 64 -17.30 0.57 10.22
CA VAL A 64 -17.41 0.60 8.76
C VAL A 64 -18.88 0.63 8.33
N PRO A 65 -19.21 1.21 7.16
CA PRO A 65 -20.55 1.11 6.59
C PRO A 65 -20.93 -0.36 6.39
N SER A 66 -22.09 -0.78 6.91
CA SER A 66 -22.54 -2.17 6.85
C SER A 66 -22.63 -2.70 5.41
N GLU A 67 -22.98 -1.83 4.46
CA GLU A 67 -23.08 -2.15 3.04
C GLU A 67 -21.71 -2.52 2.45
N LEU A 68 -20.66 -1.76 2.76
CA LEU A 68 -19.30 -2.02 2.28
C LEU A 68 -18.75 -3.33 2.85
N GLY A 69 -18.95 -3.56 4.16
CA GLY A 69 -18.59 -4.82 4.80
C GLY A 69 -19.31 -6.03 4.17
N GLN A 70 -20.59 -5.86 3.83
CA GLN A 70 -21.38 -6.90 3.17
C GLN A 70 -20.90 -7.17 1.74
N GLN A 71 -20.57 -6.14 0.96
CA GLN A 71 -20.06 -6.29 -0.41
C GLN A 71 -18.73 -7.05 -0.44
N VAL A 72 -17.78 -6.69 0.44
CA VAL A 72 -16.49 -7.41 0.53
C VAL A 72 -16.71 -8.84 1.00
N THR A 73 -17.59 -9.06 1.98
CA THR A 73 -17.93 -10.41 2.45
C THR A 73 -18.51 -11.27 1.34
N ASP A 74 -19.44 -10.73 0.53
CA ASP A 74 -20.04 -11.44 -0.58
C ASP A 74 -18.99 -11.78 -1.66
N PHE A 75 -18.13 -10.81 -1.99
CA PHE A 75 -17.00 -11.01 -2.88
C PHE A 75 -16.06 -12.13 -2.40
N CYS A 76 -15.69 -12.13 -1.12
CA CYS A 76 -14.86 -13.16 -0.52
C CYS A 76 -15.52 -14.54 -0.59
N LYS A 77 -16.84 -14.63 -0.31
CA LYS A 77 -17.61 -15.88 -0.45
C LYS A 77 -17.62 -16.40 -1.89
N GLN A 78 -17.92 -15.52 -2.86
CA GLN A 78 -17.94 -15.89 -4.28
C GLN A 78 -16.58 -16.39 -4.79
N LYS A 79 -15.48 -15.85 -4.26
CA LYS A 79 -14.11 -16.18 -4.68
C LYS A 79 -13.41 -17.21 -3.79
N SER A 80 -14.11 -17.77 -2.79
CA SER A 80 -13.52 -18.69 -1.80
C SER A 80 -12.27 -18.13 -1.12
N LEU A 81 -12.28 -16.83 -0.81
CA LEU A 81 -11.17 -16.14 -0.15
C LEU A 81 -11.52 -15.90 1.33
N ARG A 82 -10.51 -15.94 2.20
CA ARG A 82 -10.67 -15.56 3.61
C ARG A 82 -10.69 -14.05 3.74
N PHE A 83 -11.79 -13.52 4.25
CA PHE A 83 -12.04 -12.09 4.44
C PHE A 83 -10.93 -11.44 5.29
N ASP A 84 -10.57 -12.05 6.41
CA ASP A 84 -9.56 -11.53 7.33
C ASP A 84 -8.17 -11.46 6.69
N VAL A 85 -7.82 -12.43 5.85
CA VAL A 85 -6.54 -12.47 5.13
C VAL A 85 -6.47 -11.35 4.10
N LEU A 86 -7.54 -11.18 3.32
CA LEU A 86 -7.58 -10.17 2.26
C LEU A 86 -7.59 -8.76 2.84
N LEU A 87 -8.36 -8.56 3.92
CA LEU A 87 -8.41 -7.29 4.63
C LEU A 87 -7.08 -6.99 5.34
N THR A 88 -6.46 -7.96 6.02
CA THR A 88 -5.13 -7.80 6.61
C THR A 88 -4.11 -7.35 5.57
N GLY A 89 -4.09 -8.01 4.40
CA GLY A 89 -3.18 -7.65 3.32
C GLY A 89 -3.42 -6.25 2.76
N ALA A 90 -4.69 -5.86 2.62
CA ALA A 90 -5.07 -4.52 2.19
C ALA A 90 -4.66 -3.45 3.23
N LEU A 91 -4.89 -3.69 4.52
CA LEU A 91 -4.48 -2.80 5.61
C LEU A 91 -2.96 -2.61 5.63
N VAL A 92 -2.19 -3.68 5.44
CA VAL A 92 -0.73 -3.61 5.36
C VAL A 92 -0.28 -2.76 4.18
N ALA A 93 -0.91 -2.94 3.01
CA ALA A 93 -0.59 -2.14 1.84
C ALA A 93 -0.89 -0.65 2.06
N GLU A 94 -1.97 -0.31 2.77
CA GLU A 94 -2.30 1.08 3.10
C GLU A 94 -1.35 1.65 4.17
N LEU A 95 -1.01 0.87 5.20
CA LEU A 95 -0.02 1.26 6.23
C LEU A 95 1.37 1.50 5.63
N ASP A 96 1.79 0.68 4.66
CA ASP A 96 3.08 0.82 3.95
C ASP A 96 3.09 2.06 3.04
N LYS A 97 1.97 2.33 2.35
CA LYS A 97 1.80 3.56 1.54
C LYS A 97 1.87 4.83 2.37
N GLU A 98 1.26 4.84 3.55
CA GLU A 98 1.36 5.98 4.46
C GLU A 98 2.75 6.10 5.11
N ALA A 99 3.44 4.98 5.36
CA ALA A 99 4.84 5.01 5.80
C ALA A 99 5.79 5.60 4.74
N LEU A 100 5.49 5.41 3.46
CA LEU A 100 6.25 6.01 2.35
C LEU A 100 5.98 7.51 2.16
N LEU A 101 4.85 8.03 2.65
CA LEU A 101 4.49 9.45 2.60
C LEU A 101 5.15 10.27 3.73
N ASP A 102 5.68 9.61 4.77
CA ASP A 102 6.44 10.23 5.88
C ASP A 102 7.96 10.23 5.63
N LEU A 103 8.43 9.87 4.43
CA LEU A 103 9.83 10.08 4.09
C LEU A 103 10.10 11.60 4.00
N PRO A 104 11.05 12.16 4.77
CA PRO A 104 11.59 13.47 4.44
C PRO A 104 12.11 13.36 3.01
N THR A 105 11.72 14.31 2.14
CA THR A 105 12.40 14.54 0.85
C THR A 105 13.89 14.26 1.04
N PRO A 106 14.50 13.31 0.29
CA PRO A 106 15.92 13.08 0.43
C PRO A 106 16.59 14.46 0.26
N PRO A 107 17.52 14.87 1.14
CA PRO A 107 18.28 16.06 0.86
C PRO A 107 18.96 15.83 -0.49
N SER A 108 18.54 16.61 -1.48
CA SER A 108 19.37 16.85 -2.65
C SER A 108 20.78 17.16 -2.17
N CYS A 109 21.75 16.55 -2.84
CA CYS A 109 23.19 16.81 -2.79
C CYS A 109 24.02 16.00 -1.79
N LEU A 110 24.77 15.04 -2.31
CA LEU A 110 26.21 14.91 -2.02
C LEU A 110 26.94 14.19 -3.16
N GLY A 111 27.59 14.99 -4.02
CA GLY A 111 28.94 14.70 -4.50
C GLY A 111 29.12 13.69 -5.63
N VAL A 112 29.03 14.15 -6.88
CA VAL A 112 29.94 13.66 -7.93
C VAL A 112 30.60 14.90 -8.55
N PRO A 113 31.92 15.11 -8.38
CA PRO A 113 32.63 16.05 -9.25
C PRO A 113 32.55 15.48 -10.66
N HIS A 114 31.76 16.10 -11.53
CA HIS A 114 31.77 15.80 -12.95
C HIS A 114 33.09 16.35 -13.50
N PRO A 115 34.01 15.52 -14.03
CA PRO A 115 35.19 16.03 -14.71
C PRO A 115 34.71 16.74 -15.99
N ALA A 116 35.05 18.02 -16.15
CA ALA A 116 34.78 18.77 -17.37
C ALA A 116 35.44 18.05 -18.56
N PRO A 117 34.68 17.56 -19.56
CA PRO A 117 35.29 17.09 -20.79
C PRO A 117 35.78 18.29 -21.60
N SER A 118 37.07 18.25 -21.89
CA SER A 118 37.82 19.14 -22.77
C SER A 118 37.07 19.47 -24.06
N GLU A 119 37.03 20.75 -24.40
CA GLU A 119 36.68 21.24 -25.72
C GLU A 119 37.67 20.70 -26.77
N SER A 120 37.15 20.09 -27.84
CA SER A 120 37.69 20.05 -29.21
C SER A 120 36.87 19.08 -30.09
N PRO A 121 36.77 19.28 -31.41
CA PRO A 121 36.08 20.37 -32.11
C PRO A 121 34.92 19.84 -32.98
N VAL A 122 33.98 20.71 -33.32
CA VAL A 122 32.94 20.47 -34.33
C VAL A 122 33.57 20.26 -35.71
N ALA A 123 33.53 19.02 -36.20
CA ALA A 123 33.64 18.72 -37.61
C ALA A 123 32.25 18.36 -38.13
N SER A 124 31.63 19.28 -38.84
CA SER A 124 30.72 18.90 -39.92
C SER A 124 30.67 20.03 -40.94
N SER A 125 31.49 19.86 -41.97
CA SER A 125 31.48 20.64 -43.19
C SER A 125 30.07 20.65 -43.80
N VAL A 126 29.58 21.85 -44.10
CA VAL A 126 28.60 22.09 -45.16
C VAL A 126 29.42 22.65 -46.32
N ASP A 127 29.45 21.93 -47.43
CA ASP A 127 29.66 22.52 -48.75
C ASP A 127 28.88 21.69 -49.79
N ASP A 128 27.86 22.32 -50.33
CA ASP A 128 26.95 21.85 -51.38
C ASP A 128 27.45 22.46 -52.70
N ILE A 129 28.10 21.64 -53.53
CA ILE A 129 28.45 21.92 -54.93
C ILE A 129 28.34 20.57 -55.66
N ILE A 130 27.30 20.30 -56.46
CA ILE A 130 27.19 20.40 -57.93
C ILE A 130 25.74 20.13 -58.36
#